data_AF-A0A350ACQ8-F1
#
_entry.id   AF-A0A350ACQ8-F1
#
_cell.length_a   1.000
_cell.length_b   1.000
_cell.length_c   1.000
_cell.angle_alpha   90.00
_cell.angle_beta   90.00
_cell.angle_gamma   90.00
#
_symmetry.space_group_name_H-M   'P 1'
#
loop_
_entity.id
_entity.type
_entity.pdbx_description
1 polymer ?
#
loop_
_entity_poly.entity_id
_entity_poly.type
_entity_poly.pdbx_seq_one_letter_code
_entity_poly.pdbx_strand_id
1 'polypeptide(L)' 'MQQFVGSLTGEGATKGVFVTTSSYSAEARGYVERVQQRIILIDGAELARLLVRHSVGVRVVQTIEIKAIDENIFADL' A
#
# COMPACT_ATOMS: atom_id res chain seq x y z
N MET A 1 -11.00 6.99 14.26
CA MET A 1 -10.29 7.99 13.42
C MET A 1 -10.09 9.32 14.13
N GLN A 2 -11.13 9.97 14.66
CA GLN A 2 -10.99 11.21 15.43
C GLN A 2 -10.00 11.09 16.61
N GLN A 3 -10.08 10.01 17.37
CA GLN A 3 -9.14 9.72 18.47
C GLN A 3 -7.69 9.67 17.99
N PHE A 4 -7.44 9.06 16.83
CA PHE A 4 -6.09 9.00 16.25
C PHE A 4 -5.56 10.37 15.84
N VAL A 5 -6.40 11.22 15.22
CA VAL A 5 -6.03 12.62 14.91
C VAL A 5 -5.78 13.42 16.19
N GLY A 6 -6.57 13.18 17.23
CA GLY A 6 -6.36 13.75 18.55
C GLY A 6 -4.99 13.38 19.13
N SER A 7 -4.61 12.11 19.03
CA SER A 7 -3.27 11.66 19.44
C SER A 7 -2.15 12.30 18.62
N LEU A 8 -2.29 12.39 17.29
CA LEU A 8 -1.28 13.10 16.47
C LEU A 8 -1.13 14.57 16.88
N THR A 9 -2.24 15.24 17.18
CA THR A 9 -2.22 16.63 17.65
C THR A 9 -1.51 16.74 19.00
N GLY A 10 -1.83 15.84 19.95
CA GLY A 10 -1.21 15.82 21.28
C GLY A 10 0.30 15.59 21.24
N GLU A 11 0.77 14.74 20.32
CA GLU A 11 2.19 14.44 20.12
C GLU A 11 2.91 15.44 19.17
N GLY A 12 2.22 16.48 18.70
CA GLY A 12 2.80 17.44 17.74
C GLY A 12 3.14 16.84 16.36
N ALA A 13 2.58 15.68 16.03
CA ALA A 13 2.85 14.98 14.78
C ALA A 13 2.06 15.59 13.62
N THR A 14 2.75 15.87 12.52
CA THR A 14 2.16 16.46 11.31
C THR A 14 1.76 15.43 10.26
N LYS A 15 2.20 14.17 10.43
CA LYS A 15 1.95 13.07 9.50
C LYS A 15 1.54 11.82 10.26
N GLY A 16 0.69 11.01 9.65
CA GLY A 16 0.29 9.72 10.19
C GLY A 16 -0.12 8.73 9.10
N VAL A 17 -0.03 7.45 9.42
CA VAL A 17 -0.61 6.38 8.59
C VAL A 17 -1.65 5.68 9.45
N PHE A 18 -2.88 5.59 8.96
CA PHE A 18 -3.93 4.80 9.59
C PHE A 18 -4.17 3.54 8.75
N VAL A 19 -4.13 2.37 9.39
CA VAL A 19 -4.21 1.07 8.72
C VAL A 19 -5.42 0.31 9.24
N THR A 20 -6.15 -0.35 8.34
CA THR A 20 -7.21 -1.30 8.68
C THR A 20 -7.20 -2.45 7.68
N THR A 21 -7.73 -3.61 8.09
CA THR A 21 -7.93 -4.78 7.21
C THR A 21 -9.24 -4.71 6.43
N SER A 22 -10.13 -3.77 6.77
CA SER A 22 -11.41 -3.53 6.08
C SER A 22 -11.29 -2.35 5.10
N SER A 23 -12.41 -1.88 4.56
CA SER A 23 -12.48 -0.62 3.81
C SER A 23 -12.84 0.55 4.73
N TYR A 24 -12.37 1.75 4.40
CA TYR A 24 -12.89 2.99 5.01
C TYR A 24 -14.28 3.33 4.45
N SER A 25 -15.09 4.01 5.24
CA SER A 25 -16.32 4.65 4.76
C SER A 25 -16.01 5.95 4.00
N ALA A 26 -17.00 6.51 3.30
CA ALA A 26 -16.84 7.81 2.63
C ALA A 26 -16.61 8.93 3.65
N GLU A 27 -17.31 8.87 4.78
CA GLU A 27 -17.20 9.84 5.88
C GLU A 27 -15.81 9.81 6.50
N ALA A 28 -15.21 8.63 6.66
CA ALA A 28 -13.84 8.51 7.17
C ALA A 28 -12.82 9.14 6.23
N ARG A 29 -12.94 8.90 4.91
CA ARG A 29 -12.08 9.55 3.90
C ARG A 29 -12.25 11.07 3.93
N GLY A 30 -13.48 11.56 3.88
CA GLY A 30 -13.78 13.00 3.92
C GLY A 30 -13.43 13.66 5.26
N TYR A 31 -13.41 12.92 6.37
CA TYR A 31 -12.90 13.44 7.65
C TYR A 31 -11.40 13.73 7.56
N VAL A 32 -10.62 12.83 6.95
CA VAL A 32 -9.16 12.94 6.85
C VAL A 32 -8.72 14.05 5.90
N GLU A 33 -9.50 14.32 4.86
CA GLU A 33 -9.25 15.44 3.94
C GLU A 33 -9.44 16.82 4.61
N ARG A 34 -10.20 16.89 5.71
CA ARG A 34 -10.53 18.14 6.40
C ARG A 34 -9.58 18.49 7.55
N VAL A 35 -8.81 17.53 8.04
CA VAL A 35 -7.86 17.78 9.14
C VAL A 35 -6.55 18.34 8.60
N GLN A 36 -5.82 19.10 9.43
CA GLN A 36 -4.56 19.72 9.00
C GLN A 36 -3.42 18.71 8.84
N GLN A 37 -3.43 17.63 9.62
CA GLN A 37 -2.41 16.60 9.55
C GLN A 37 -2.49 15.83 8.25
N ARG A 38 -1.34 15.54 7.65
CA ARG A 38 -1.27 14.69 6.46
C ARG A 38 -1.39 13.23 6.87
N ILE A 39 -2.57 12.66 6.70
CA ILE A 39 -2.83 11.25 7.05
C ILE A 39 -3.00 10.43 5.78
N ILE A 40 -2.24 9.35 5.68
CA ILE A 40 -2.41 8.34 4.63
C ILE A 40 -3.28 7.23 5.16
N LEU A 41 -4.30 6.87 4.40
CA LEU A 41 -5.18 5.75 4.69
C LEU A 41 -4.73 4.53 3.90
N ILE A 42 -4.44 3.45 4.63
CA ILE A 42 -4.17 2.13 4.06
C ILE A 42 -5.34 1.23 4.46
N ASP A 43 -6.12 0.78 3.48
CA ASP A 43 -7.19 -0.18 3.67
C ASP A 43 -6.70 -1.61 3.41
N GLY A 44 -7.57 -2.61 3.58
CA GLY A 44 -7.18 -4.01 3.45
C GLY A 44 -6.62 -4.37 2.08
N ALA A 45 -7.16 -3.78 1.00
CA ALA A 45 -6.70 -4.06 -0.35
C ALA A 45 -5.30 -3.47 -0.60
N GLU A 46 -5.06 -2.24 -0.15
CA GLU A 46 -3.74 -1.63 -0.25
C GLU A 46 -2.72 -2.30 0.67
N LEU A 47 -3.13 -2.66 1.89
CA LEU A 47 -2.29 -3.44 2.80
C LEU A 47 -1.87 -4.76 2.15
N ALA A 48 -2.81 -5.50 1.56
CA ALA A 48 -2.49 -6.76 0.86
C ALA A 48 -1.52 -6.54 -0.31
N ARG A 49 -1.71 -5.48 -1.12
CA ARG A 49 -0.76 -5.13 -2.20
C ARG A 49 0.64 -4.84 -1.65
N LEU A 50 0.74 -4.11 -0.55
CA LEU A 50 2.02 -3.81 0.10
C LEU A 50 2.68 -5.08 0.66
N LEU A 51 1.91 -5.96 1.30
CA LEU A 51 2.41 -7.24 1.82
C LEU A 51 2.98 -8.10 0.70
N VAL A 52 2.27 -8.22 -0.43
CA VAL A 52 2.76 -8.96 -1.61
C VAL A 52 4.02 -8.30 -2.18
N ARG A 53 3.98 -6.98 -2.42
CA ARG A 53 5.11 -6.22 -2.99
C ARG A 53 6.38 -6.39 -2.17
N HIS A 54 6.26 -6.39 -0.85
CA HIS A 54 7.39 -6.46 0.07
C HIS A 54 7.64 -7.87 0.62
N SER A 55 6.98 -8.89 0.07
CA SER A 55 7.15 -10.30 0.47
C SER A 55 6.93 -10.57 1.96
N VAL A 56 5.99 -9.86 2.59
CA VAL A 56 5.63 -10.03 3.99
C VAL A 56 4.45 -11.00 4.11
N GLY A 57 4.67 -12.12 4.80
CA GLY A 57 3.60 -13.10 5.08
C GLY A 57 3.06 -13.83 3.84
N VAL A 58 3.80 -13.79 2.72
CA VAL A 58 3.45 -14.45 1.46
C VAL A 58 4.50 -15.49 1.10
N ARG A 59 4.14 -16.41 0.20
CA ARG A 59 5.06 -17.38 -0.40
C ARG A 59 4.92 -17.35 -1.91
N VAL A 60 6.02 -17.55 -2.63
CA VAL A 60 5.98 -17.76 -4.08
C VAL A 60 5.28 -19.09 -4.34
N VAL A 61 4.19 -19.05 -5.11
CA VAL A 61 3.46 -20.26 -5.52
C VAL A 61 3.99 -20.77 -6.85
N GLN A 62 4.34 -19.87 -7.77
CA GLN A 62 4.85 -20.21 -9.10
C GLN A 62 5.69 -19.05 -9.63
N THR A 63 6.78 -19.38 -10.33
CA THR A 63 7.57 -18.43 -11.12
C THR A 63 7.35 -18.76 -12.59
N ILE A 64 6.97 -17.76 -13.39
CA ILE A 64 6.83 -17.91 -14.84
C ILE A 64 7.96 -17.13 -15.51
N GLU A 65 8.75 -17.81 -16.31
CA GLU A 65 9.75 -17.18 -17.17
C GLU A 65 9.21 -17.11 -18.60
N ILE A 66 9.09 -15.91 -19.15
CA ILE A 66 8.76 -15.71 -20.56
C ILE A 66 10.08 -15.51 -21.30
N LYS A 67 10.38 -16.41 -22.24
CA LYS A 67 11.63 -16.42 -23.01
C LYS A 67 11.32 -16.06 -24.46
N ALA A 68 12.12 -15.16 -25.03
CA ALA A 68 12.14 -14.88 -26.46
C ALA A 68 13.40 -15.47 -27.07
N ILE A 69 13.35 -15.79 -28.36
CA ILE A 69 14.54 -16.18 -29.12
C ILE A 69 15.41 -14.94 -29.29
N ASP A 70 16.71 -15.06 -28.99
CA ASP A 70 17.68 -14.00 -29.27
C ASP A 70 18.13 -14.10 -30.73
N GLU A 71 17.51 -13.30 -31.59
CA GLU A 71 17.79 -13.31 -33.03
C GLU A 71 19.27 -13.04 -33.36
N ASN A 72 20.04 -12.38 -32.49
CA ASN A 72 21.47 -12.13 -32.73
C ASN A 72 22.33 -13.39 -32.60
N ILE A 73 21.91 -14.34 -31.75
CA ILE A 73 22.58 -15.64 -31.61
C ILE A 73 22.29 -16.53 -32.83
N PHE A 74 21.12 -16.37 -33.45
CA PHE A 74 20.64 -17.25 -34.52
C PHE A 74 20.71 -16.62 -35.93
N ALA A 75 21.27 -15.41 -36.07
CA ALA A 75 21.36 -14.69 -37.35
C ALA A 75 22.28 -15.37 -38.38
N ASP A 76 23.24 -16.18 -37.92
CA ASP A 76 24.25 -16.84 -38.75
C ASP A 76 24.01 -18.36 -38.94
N LEU A 77 22.81 -18.85 -38.59
CA LEU A 77 22.43 -20.26 -38.65
C LEU A 77 21.69 -20.63 -39.95
#